data_AF-A0A350G5K7-F1
#
_entry.id   AF-A0A350G5K7-F1
#
_cell.length_a   1.000
_cell.length_b   1.000
_cell.length_c   1.000
_cell.angle_alpha   90.00
_cell.angle_beta   90.00
_cell.angle_gamma   90.00
#
_symmetry.space_group_name_H-M   'P 1'
#
loop_
_entity.id
_entity.type
_entity.pdbx_description
1 polymer ?
#
loop_
_entity_poly.entity_id
_entity_poly.type
_entity_poly.pdbx_seq_one_letter_code
_entity_poly.pdbx_strand_id
1 'polypeptide(L)'
;EIEERFSRDVQAGGVHEEMAVFTRAESVGQMHCEVIAYFSPAAGEAAQAFEARPCNPPDPKGLTLLVGDKSVWERVFEGDEIKG
;
A
#
# COMPACT_ATOMS: atom_id res chain seq x y z
N GLU A 1 10.21 1.53 -9.58
CA GLU A 1 9.38 0.51 -10.27
C GLU A 1 7.93 0.47 -9.80
N ILE A 2 7.63 0.27 -8.52
CA ILE A 2 6.23 0.23 -8.02
C ILE A 2 5.47 1.52 -8.32
N GLU A 3 6.08 2.69 -8.03
CA GLU A 3 5.46 4.00 -8.30
C GLU A 3 5.18 4.24 -9.79
N GLU A 4 6.12 3.88 -10.67
CA GLU A 4 5.97 4.04 -12.13
C GLU A 4 4.89 3.12 -12.71
N ARG A 5 4.79 1.89 -12.19
CA ARG A 5 3.77 0.94 -12.63
C ARG A 5 2.39 1.40 -12.16
N PHE A 6 2.29 1.79 -10.90
CA PHE A 6 1.05 2.32 -10.35
C PHE A 6 0.62 3.61 -11.07
N SER A 7 1.56 4.50 -11.42
CA SER A 7 1.26 5.69 -12.24
C SER A 7 0.73 5.33 -13.64
N ARG A 8 1.22 4.25 -14.25
CA ARG A 8 0.69 3.74 -15.52
C ARG A 8 -0.72 3.16 -15.37
N ASP A 9 -0.95 2.37 -14.33
CA ASP A 9 -2.27 1.78 -14.06
C ASP A 9 -3.30 2.87 -13.67
N VAL A 10 -2.84 3.94 -13.00
CA VAL A 10 -3.57 5.18 -12.73
C VAL A 10 -3.94 5.91 -14.03
N GLN A 11 -2.97 6.13 -14.91
CA GLN A 11 -3.17 6.86 -16.19
C GLN A 11 -4.04 6.08 -17.18
N ALA A 12 -4.12 4.76 -17.06
CA ALA A 12 -4.99 3.91 -17.89
C ALA A 12 -6.48 3.97 -17.51
N GLY A 13 -6.86 4.79 -16.52
CA GLY A 13 -8.26 5.04 -16.15
C GLY A 13 -8.78 4.24 -14.95
N GLY A 14 -7.89 3.65 -14.15
CA GLY A 14 -8.24 2.72 -13.08
C GLY A 14 -8.04 3.22 -11.64
N VAL A 15 -7.99 4.53 -11.37
CA VAL A 15 -7.89 5.00 -9.98
C VAL A 15 -9.26 5.07 -9.34
N HIS A 16 -9.67 3.96 -8.72
CA HIS A 16 -10.67 4.03 -7.68
C HIS A 16 -10.08 4.77 -6.47
N GLU A 17 -10.91 5.55 -5.78
CA GLU A 17 -10.56 6.30 -4.55
C GLU A 17 -10.01 5.42 -3.40
N GLU A 18 -10.14 4.11 -3.55
CA GLU A 18 -9.68 3.08 -2.61
C GLU A 18 -8.38 2.39 -3.05
N MET A 19 -7.85 2.69 -4.24
CA MET A 19 -6.63 2.08 -4.77
C MET A 19 -5.39 2.73 -4.14
N ALA A 20 -4.62 1.96 -3.37
CA ALA A 20 -3.42 2.44 -2.69
C ALA A 20 -2.35 1.36 -2.51
N VAL A 21 -1.10 1.81 -2.39
CA VAL A 21 0.03 1.02 -1.92
C VAL A 21 0.63 1.70 -0.70
N PHE A 22 0.77 0.94 0.37
CA PHE A 22 1.46 1.35 1.58
C PHE A 22 2.79 0.62 1.68
N THR A 23 3.77 1.20 2.36
CA THR A 23 5.05 0.56 2.64
C THR A 23 5.38 0.60 4.12
N ARG A 24 5.97 -0.47 4.64
CA ARG A 24 6.62 -0.49 5.95
C ARG A 24 8.09 -0.81 5.79
N ALA A 25 8.95 -0.01 6.40
CA ALA A 25 10.34 -0.38 6.58
C ALA A 25 10.45 -1.30 7.81
N GLU A 26 10.92 -2.52 7.61
CA GLU A 26 11.28 -3.42 8.70
C GLU A 26 12.80 -3.55 8.76
N SER A 27 13.38 -2.98 9.81
CA SER A 27 14.80 -3.16 10.13
C SER A 27 14.95 -4.45 10.94
N VAL A 28 15.07 -5.59 10.26
CA VAL A 28 15.34 -6.87 10.91
C VAL A 28 16.84 -6.95 11.22
N GLY A 29 17.26 -6.25 12.28
CA GLY A 29 18.66 -6.22 12.73
C GLY A 29 19.58 -5.30 11.90
N GLN A 30 20.86 -5.27 12.27
CA GLN A 30 21.83 -4.23 11.87
C GLN A 30 22.20 -4.21 10.37
N MET A 31 21.72 -5.13 9.53
CA MET A 31 22.27 -5.30 8.17
C MET A 31 21.26 -5.41 7.03
N HIS A 32 19.96 -5.61 7.27
CA HIS A 32 18.97 -5.67 6.19
C HIS A 32 17.74 -4.83 6.53
N CYS A 33 17.61 -3.70 5.83
CA CYS A 33 16.38 -2.94 5.76
C CYS A 33 15.52 -3.56 4.68
N GLU A 34 14.44 -4.22 5.07
CA GLU A 34 13.43 -4.70 4.13
C GLU A 34 12.29 -3.68 4.05
N VAL A 35 11.72 -3.51 2.86
CA VAL A 35 10.52 -2.68 2.67
C VAL A 35 9.41 -3.59 2.21
N ILE A 36 8.38 -3.72 3.04
CA ILE A 36 7.18 -4.51 2.72
C ILE A 36 6.15 -3.58 2.11
N ALA A 37 5.68 -3.90 0.90
CA ALA A 37 4.59 -3.21 0.24
C ALA A 37 3.25 -3.91 0.50
N TYR A 38 2.24 -3.15 0.88
CA TYR A 38 0.87 -3.59 1.10
C TYR A 38 -0.04 -2.92 0.07
N PHE A 39 -0.79 -3.73 -0.66
CA PHE A 39 -1.72 -3.26 -1.68
C PHE A 39 -3.13 -3.25 -1.07
N SER A 40 -3.87 -2.16 -1.25
CA SER A 40 -5.29 -2.14 -0.88
C SER A 40 -6.06 -3.16 -1.74
N PRO A 41 -7.25 -3.62 -1.29
CA PRO A 41 -8.05 -4.57 -2.07
C PRO A 41 -8.37 -4.09 -3.49
N ALA A 42 -8.59 -2.78 -3.66
CA ALA A 42 -8.81 -2.16 -4.96
C ALA A 42 -7.57 -2.19 -5.88
N ALA A 43 -6.36 -2.35 -5.31
CA ALA A 43 -5.11 -2.53 -6.05
C ALA A 43 -4.78 -4.01 -6.36
N GLY A 44 -5.79 -4.90 -6.36
CA GLY A 44 -5.61 -6.34 -6.49
C GLY A 44 -4.92 -6.82 -7.78
N GLU A 45 -5.11 -6.12 -8.90
CA GLU A 45 -4.40 -6.44 -10.16
C GLU A 45 -2.89 -6.11 -10.05
N ALA A 46 -2.55 -4.97 -9.47
CA ALA A 46 -1.16 -4.60 -9.20
C ALA A 46 -0.53 -5.59 -8.20
N ALA A 47 -1.26 -5.97 -7.15
CA ALA A 47 -0.81 -6.96 -6.18
C ALA A 47 -0.47 -8.30 -6.86
N GLN A 48 -1.31 -8.77 -7.78
CA GLN A 48 -1.05 -10.00 -8.55
C GLN A 48 0.18 -9.87 -9.46
N ALA A 49 0.36 -8.72 -10.12
CA ALA A 49 1.52 -8.48 -10.99
C ALA A 49 2.86 -8.52 -10.23
N PHE A 50 2.84 -8.18 -8.93
CA PHE A 50 4.00 -8.27 -8.04
C PHE A 50 4.03 -9.56 -7.20
N GLU A 51 3.19 -10.56 -7.54
CA GLU A 51 3.08 -11.84 -6.82
C GLU A 51 2.83 -11.68 -5.31
N ALA A 52 2.17 -10.58 -4.93
CA ALA A 52 1.81 -10.33 -3.56
C ALA A 52 0.85 -11.41 -3.05
N ARG A 53 1.01 -11.79 -1.78
CA ARG A 53 0.17 -12.82 -1.17
C ARG A 53 -0.97 -12.15 -0.38
N PRO A 54 -2.18 -12.74 -0.38
CA PRO A 54 -3.24 -12.31 0.53
C PRO A 54 -2.75 -12.35 1.97
N CYS A 55 -3.05 -11.29 2.73
CA CYS A 55 -2.67 -11.17 4.14
C CYS A 55 -3.80 -10.52 4.94
N ASN A 56 -3.71 -10.61 6.27
CA ASN A 56 -4.56 -9.80 7.14
C ASN A 56 -4.23 -8.31 6.96
N PRO A 57 -5.16 -7.40 7.26
CA PRO A 57 -4.88 -5.97 7.29
C PRO A 57 -3.66 -5.67 8.17
N PRO A 58 -2.65 -4.93 7.67
CA PRO A 58 -1.50 -4.53 8.48
C PRO A 58 -1.92 -3.51 9.55
N ASP A 59 -1.19 -3.45 10.66
CA ASP A 59 -1.30 -2.33 11.61
C ASP A 59 -0.94 -1.02 10.88
N PRO A 60 -1.81 0.01 10.90
CA PRO A 60 -1.54 1.28 10.24
C PRO A 60 -0.32 2.02 10.82
N LYS A 61 0.08 1.73 12.06
CA LYS A 61 1.27 2.34 12.67
C LYS A 61 2.53 1.92 11.91
N GLY A 62 3.29 2.92 11.48
CA GLY A 62 4.54 2.71 10.74
C GLY A 62 4.35 2.37 9.26
N LEU A 63 3.11 2.36 8.75
CA LEU A 63 2.85 2.36 7.33
C LEU A 63 3.04 3.76 6.76
N THR A 64 3.57 3.84 5.54
CA THR A 64 3.68 5.06 4.75
C THR A 64 2.90 4.88 3.47
N LEU A 65 2.10 5.88 3.08
CA LEU A 65 1.40 5.87 1.79
C LEU A 65 2.43 6.11 0.67
N LEU A 66 2.66 5.10 -0.16
CA LEU A 66 3.53 5.21 -1.33
C LEU A 66 2.76 5.73 -2.53
N VAL A 67 1.55 5.20 -2.77
CA VAL A 67 0.69 5.63 -3.88
C VAL A 67 -0.78 5.58 -3.47
N GLY A 68 -1.59 6.54 -3.95
CA GLY A 68 -3.01 6.69 -3.64
C GLY A 68 -3.35 8.07 -3.09
N ASP A 69 -4.64 8.33 -2.85
CA ASP A 69 -5.09 9.56 -2.19
C ASP A 69 -5.01 9.41 -0.65
N LYS A 70 -4.75 10.50 0.09
CA LYS A 70 -4.67 10.43 1.56
C LYS A 70 -5.98 10.01 2.23
N SER A 71 -7.13 10.23 1.59
CA SER A 71 -8.42 9.79 2.11
C SER A 71 -8.60 8.26 2.09
N VAL A 72 -7.68 7.51 1.45
CA VAL A 72 -7.68 6.05 1.46
C VAL A 72 -7.41 5.47 2.85
N TRP A 73 -6.72 6.21 3.73
CA TRP A 73 -6.46 5.77 5.11
C TRP A 73 -7.76 5.51 5.87
N GLU A 74 -8.72 6.42 5.76
CA GLU A 74 -10.01 6.31 6.45
C GLU A 74 -10.88 5.19 5.84
N ARG A 75 -10.77 4.96 4.52
CA ARG A 75 -11.55 3.92 3.83
C ARG A 75 -11.00 2.50 4.04
N VAL A 76 -9.67 2.35 4.12
CA VAL A 76 -9.02 1.03 4.23
C VAL A 76 -8.84 0.60 5.68
N PHE A 77 -8.70 1.55 6.61
CA PHE A 77 -8.42 1.27 8.03
C PHE A 77 -9.52 1.78 8.98
N GLU A 78 -10.76 1.88 8.49
CA GLU A 78 -11.90 2.42 9.24
C GLU A 78 -12.03 1.72 10.62
N GLY A 79 -11.68 2.44 11.71
CA GLY A 79 -11.77 1.95 13.09
C GLY A 79 -10.45 1.91 13.89
N ASP A 80 -9.29 2.05 13.24
CA ASP A 80 -7.99 2.16 13.93
C ASP A 80 -7.52 3.62 13.94
N GLU A 81 -7.34 4.23 15.11
CA GLU A 81 -6.92 5.62 15.27
C GLU A 81 -5.63 5.94 14.48
N ILE A 82 -5.78 6.50 13.28
CA ILE A 82 -4.70 7.03 12.47
C ILE A 82 -4.26 8.37 13.09
N LYS A 83 -3.29 8.35 14.00
CA LYS A 83 -2.59 9.58 14.41
C LYS A 83 -1.46 9.85 13.41
N GLY A 84 -1.71 10.82 12.54
CA GLY A 84 -0.74 11.37 11.59
C GLY A 84 0.40 12.14 12.26
#